data_AF-A0AAU1AQ15-F1
#
_entry.id   AF-A0AAU1AQ15-F1
#
_cell.length_a   1.000
_cell.length_b   1.000
_cell.length_c   1.000
_cell.angle_alpha   90.00
_cell.angle_beta   90.00
_cell.angle_gamma   90.00
#
_symmetry.space_group_name_H-M   'P 1'
#
loop_
_entity.id
_entity.type
_entity.pdbx_description
1 polymer ?
#
loop_
_entity_poly.entity_id
_entity_poly.type
_entity_poly.pdbx_seq_one_letter_code
_entity_poly.pdbx_strand_id
1 'polypeptide(L)'
;MAQGGRSDQARQMAAERREADRLAREVARQAREQQKARQAEHATKQQRLAEMRTEAVAEEIELLEKILLNALNHPTLSFAGLKVKFEPPAFQPGTLATPLTEPIWQQYAPVEPRGLGRWFGGMSHYHRTLAQARRSFEAATADFQRTEGERLRKLAAAQAEHHRKAEEARAGAELYNNNLDARRQGFALGEAEAVEWFVDKVLRASMHPKSFPRKWQVAYRPENRDVVIEFELPAQQVVPNVREYRYVKSRGSVDPVPRPATEVKQRYARLIASMALRTLHEIFRSTPAEVVEAVVFNGRVSTTDRATGKNARPHLISVEAERSAFSDLNLAKVDPAACLKYLNALVSPNPFDLEAVEPFITFDLKRFRFVEATDELAGLDSRRNLLKLSPTEFEHLVKDLFAAMGAEAWRTVPSKDGGVDAVATSKNLFFGGVCLIQAKRWTKLVGLDAVHALTGVMTDHNATTGVLVTTSWFSRTSEQFAQRNRITLINGAELKHLIKQYLGFDVIPGTRPPTRIRASDNNQTGRPGPAG
;
A
#
# COMPACT_ATOMS: atom_id res chain seq x y z
N MET A 1 -66.56 -40.38 -75.05
CA MET A 1 -65.30 -39.64 -74.77
C MET A 1 -65.02 -39.41 -73.27
N ALA A 2 -65.60 -40.17 -72.31
CA ALA A 2 -65.54 -39.81 -70.87
C ALA A 2 -64.79 -40.79 -69.93
N GLN A 3 -64.16 -41.87 -70.43
CA GLN A 3 -63.45 -42.85 -69.57
C GLN A 3 -61.93 -42.64 -69.45
N GLY A 4 -61.29 -41.85 -70.33
CA GLY A 4 -59.85 -41.54 -70.24
C GLY A 4 -59.51 -40.56 -69.10
N GLY A 5 -60.35 -39.54 -68.90
CA GLY A 5 -60.05 -38.43 -67.99
C GLY A 5 -60.01 -38.76 -66.49
N ARG A 6 -60.73 -39.80 -66.03
CA ARG A 6 -60.67 -40.27 -64.62
C ARG A 6 -59.38 -41.02 -64.29
N SER A 7 -58.79 -41.71 -65.26
CA SER A 7 -57.53 -42.44 -65.07
C SER A 7 -56.31 -41.51 -65.05
N ASP A 8 -56.37 -40.42 -65.83
CA ASP A 8 -55.33 -39.40 -65.87
C ASP A 8 -55.37 -38.51 -64.62
N GLN A 9 -56.55 -38.12 -64.14
CA GLN A 9 -56.70 -37.40 -62.86
C GLN A 9 -56.14 -38.19 -61.66
N ALA A 10 -56.36 -39.51 -61.62
CA ALA A 10 -55.83 -40.37 -60.55
C ALA A 10 -54.30 -40.49 -60.62
N ARG A 11 -53.71 -40.54 -61.82
CA ARG A 11 -52.25 -40.53 -62.03
C ARG A 11 -51.63 -39.18 -61.66
N GLN A 12 -52.31 -38.09 -61.97
CA GLN A 12 -51.88 -36.73 -61.67
C GLN A 12 -51.88 -36.47 -60.16
N MET A 13 -52.96 -36.83 -59.45
CA MET A 13 -53.04 -36.78 -57.98
C MET A 13 -51.99 -37.69 -57.30
N ALA A 14 -51.68 -38.86 -57.88
CA ALA A 14 -50.64 -39.74 -57.36
C ALA A 14 -49.22 -39.18 -57.59
N ALA A 15 -48.99 -38.48 -58.70
CA ALA A 15 -47.73 -37.78 -58.96
C ALA A 15 -47.54 -36.59 -58.01
N GLU A 16 -48.57 -35.78 -57.81
CA GLU A 16 -48.58 -34.65 -56.86
C GLU A 16 -48.29 -35.11 -55.42
N ARG A 17 -48.90 -36.23 -54.98
CA ARG A 17 -48.60 -36.81 -53.65
C ARG A 17 -47.14 -37.25 -53.51
N ARG A 18 -46.55 -37.87 -54.55
CA ARG A 18 -45.15 -38.29 -54.54
C ARG A 18 -44.19 -37.10 -54.52
N GLU A 19 -44.54 -36.03 -55.22
CA GLU A 19 -43.78 -34.79 -55.25
C GLU A 19 -43.87 -34.05 -53.90
N ALA A 20 -45.07 -33.97 -53.32
CA ALA A 20 -45.28 -33.44 -51.97
C ALA A 20 -44.51 -34.24 -50.91
N ASP A 21 -44.52 -35.58 -50.98
CA ASP A 21 -43.73 -36.44 -50.07
C ASP A 21 -42.22 -36.22 -50.23
N ARG A 22 -41.73 -36.00 -51.46
CA ARG A 22 -40.32 -35.70 -51.73
C ARG A 22 -39.93 -34.36 -51.11
N LEU A 23 -40.73 -33.31 -51.34
CA LEU A 23 -40.52 -31.99 -50.75
C LEU A 23 -40.56 -32.04 -49.22
N ALA A 24 -41.52 -32.77 -48.63
CA ALA A 24 -41.62 -32.95 -47.19
C ALA A 24 -40.39 -33.64 -46.60
N ARG A 25 -39.84 -34.67 -47.28
CA ARG A 25 -38.59 -35.35 -46.86
C ARG A 25 -37.37 -34.44 -46.96
N GLU A 26 -37.29 -33.62 -48.01
CA GLU A 26 -36.22 -32.64 -48.18
C GLU A 26 -36.24 -31.57 -47.09
N VAL A 27 -37.42 -30.99 -46.80
CA VAL A 27 -37.61 -30.03 -45.71
C VAL A 27 -37.27 -30.66 -44.36
N ALA A 28 -37.71 -31.89 -44.09
CA ALA A 28 -37.36 -32.59 -42.85
C ALA A 28 -35.85 -32.89 -42.72
N ARG A 29 -35.18 -33.21 -43.84
CA ARG A 29 -33.72 -33.39 -43.87
C ARG A 29 -33.00 -32.06 -43.58
N GLN A 30 -33.39 -30.98 -44.25
CA GLN A 30 -32.84 -29.64 -44.02
C GLN A 30 -33.06 -29.17 -42.59
N ALA A 31 -34.25 -29.40 -42.01
CA ALA A 31 -34.54 -29.06 -40.62
C ALA A 31 -33.64 -29.84 -39.64
N ARG A 32 -33.40 -31.14 -39.88
CA ARG A 32 -32.46 -31.95 -39.07
C ARG A 32 -31.02 -31.48 -39.20
N GLU A 33 -30.58 -31.13 -40.41
CA GLU A 33 -29.24 -30.58 -40.67
C GLU A 33 -29.05 -29.23 -39.98
N GLN A 34 -30.03 -28.33 -40.07
CA GLN A 34 -30.03 -27.04 -39.37
C GLN A 34 -30.04 -27.22 -37.85
N GLN A 35 -30.83 -28.15 -37.31
CA GLN A 35 -30.84 -28.46 -35.89
C GLN A 35 -29.49 -29.00 -35.41
N LYS A 36 -28.88 -29.92 -36.16
CA LYS A 36 -27.56 -30.47 -35.86
C LYS A 36 -26.47 -29.38 -35.93
N ALA A 37 -26.55 -28.47 -36.91
CA ALA A 37 -25.65 -27.33 -37.04
C ALA A 37 -25.77 -26.38 -35.83
N ARG A 38 -26.99 -26.02 -35.42
CA ARG A 38 -27.23 -25.19 -34.22
C ARG A 38 -26.71 -25.85 -32.94
N GLN A 39 -26.89 -27.16 -32.79
CA GLN A 39 -26.36 -27.91 -31.65
C GLN A 39 -24.83 -27.95 -31.65
N ALA A 40 -24.21 -28.13 -32.81
CA ALA A 40 -22.74 -28.11 -32.95
C ALA A 40 -22.16 -26.72 -32.67
N GLU A 41 -22.81 -25.65 -33.14
CA GLU A 41 -22.42 -24.27 -32.85
C GLU A 41 -22.54 -23.96 -31.36
N HIS A 42 -23.67 -24.33 -30.74
CA HIS A 42 -23.85 -24.17 -29.29
C HIS A 42 -22.79 -24.94 -28.51
N ALA A 43 -22.52 -26.20 -28.86
CA ALA A 43 -21.47 -27.00 -28.21
C ALA A 43 -20.08 -26.36 -28.35
N THR A 44 -19.75 -25.82 -29.53
CA THR A 44 -18.47 -25.12 -29.78
C THR A 44 -18.36 -23.86 -28.94
N LYS A 45 -19.45 -23.08 -28.83
CA LYS A 45 -19.49 -21.87 -28.00
C LYS A 45 -19.30 -22.20 -26.51
N GLN A 46 -19.95 -23.25 -26.02
CA GLN A 46 -19.80 -23.69 -24.63
C GLN A 46 -18.40 -24.26 -24.35
N GLN A 47 -17.83 -24.99 -25.31
CA GLN A 47 -16.44 -25.48 -25.23
C GLN A 47 -15.45 -24.32 -25.12
N ARG A 48 -15.57 -23.30 -25.99
CA ARG A 48 -14.73 -22.10 -25.94
C ARG A 48 -14.89 -21.33 -24.62
N LEU A 49 -16.11 -21.23 -24.09
CA LEU A 49 -16.36 -20.62 -22.78
C LEU A 49 -15.66 -21.39 -21.65
N ALA A 50 -15.66 -22.73 -21.70
CA ALA A 50 -14.96 -23.56 -20.73
C ALA A 50 -13.43 -23.37 -20.80
N GLU A 51 -12.87 -23.28 -22.01
CA GLU A 51 -11.45 -23.01 -22.25
C GLU A 51 -11.05 -21.64 -21.71
N MET A 52 -11.77 -20.57 -22.07
CA MET A 52 -11.50 -19.21 -21.57
C MET A 52 -11.54 -19.11 -20.05
N ARG A 53 -12.52 -19.77 -19.39
CA ARG A 53 -12.59 -19.79 -17.93
C ARG A 53 -11.46 -20.61 -17.29
N THR A 54 -11.03 -21.67 -17.96
CA THR A 54 -9.89 -22.49 -17.50
C THR A 54 -8.59 -21.71 -17.60
N GLU A 55 -8.38 -20.97 -18.69
CA GLU A 55 -7.24 -20.09 -18.88
C GLU A 55 -7.18 -19.00 -17.79
N ALA A 56 -8.30 -18.33 -17.51
CA ALA A 56 -8.36 -17.33 -16.44
C ALA A 56 -7.98 -17.88 -15.05
N VAL A 57 -8.40 -19.11 -14.72
CA VAL A 57 -8.00 -19.79 -13.48
C VAL A 57 -6.51 -20.15 -13.47
N ALA A 58 -5.96 -20.54 -14.62
CA ALA A 58 -4.53 -20.85 -14.75
C ALA A 58 -3.67 -19.58 -14.58
N GLU A 59 -4.06 -18.47 -15.21
CA GLU A 59 -3.39 -17.16 -15.07
C GLU A 59 -3.39 -16.68 -13.61
N GLU A 60 -4.52 -16.80 -12.91
CA GLU A 60 -4.61 -16.43 -11.49
C GLU A 60 -3.63 -17.26 -10.64
N ILE A 61 -3.52 -18.56 -10.92
CA ILE A 61 -2.58 -19.45 -10.20
C ILE A 61 -1.13 -19.12 -10.50
N GLU A 62 -0.81 -18.87 -11.77
CA GLU A 62 0.55 -18.51 -12.18
C GLU A 62 1.00 -17.20 -11.53
N LEU A 63 0.10 -16.22 -11.40
CA LEU A 63 0.34 -14.98 -10.68
C LEU A 63 0.71 -15.21 -9.21
N LEU A 64 0.01 -16.13 -8.53
CA LEU A 64 0.28 -16.49 -7.13
C LEU A 64 1.62 -17.22 -6.99
N GLU A 65 1.93 -18.15 -7.89
CA GLU A 65 3.18 -18.93 -7.85
C GLU A 65 4.42 -18.10 -8.18
N LYS A 66 4.29 -17.11 -9.07
CA LYS A 66 5.38 -16.22 -9.47
C LYS A 66 5.52 -14.98 -8.60
N ILE A 67 4.77 -14.87 -7.50
CA ILE A 67 4.74 -13.64 -6.69
C ILE A 67 6.13 -13.21 -6.19
N LEU A 68 6.96 -14.17 -5.78
CA LEU A 68 8.35 -13.95 -5.35
C LEU A 68 9.25 -13.64 -6.55
N LEU A 69 9.20 -14.48 -7.59
CA LEU A 69 10.05 -14.35 -8.78
C LEU A 69 9.84 -13.02 -9.51
N ASN A 70 8.60 -12.53 -9.57
CA ASN A 70 8.29 -11.24 -10.17
C ASN A 70 9.01 -10.10 -9.43
N ALA A 71 9.08 -10.15 -8.10
CA ALA A 71 9.75 -9.12 -7.31
C ALA A 71 11.26 -9.04 -7.56
N LEU A 72 11.91 -10.17 -7.87
CA LEU A 72 13.35 -10.22 -8.13
C LEU A 72 13.77 -9.38 -9.35
N ASN A 73 12.88 -9.22 -10.33
CA ASN A 73 13.16 -8.53 -11.60
C ASN A 73 12.71 -7.07 -11.62
N HIS A 74 11.94 -6.60 -10.64
CA HIS A 74 11.45 -5.22 -10.63
C HIS A 74 12.50 -4.23 -10.12
N PRO A 75 12.57 -2.99 -10.63
CA PRO A 75 13.44 -1.97 -10.06
C PRO A 75 13.03 -1.66 -8.61
N THR A 76 14.01 -1.51 -7.73
CA THR A 76 13.75 -1.09 -6.35
C THR A 76 13.49 0.40 -6.26
N LEU A 77 12.67 0.76 -5.27
CA LEU A 77 12.42 2.15 -4.97
C LEU A 77 13.71 2.80 -4.45
N SER A 78 14.00 4.00 -4.92
CA SER A 78 15.11 4.83 -4.43
C SER A 78 14.64 6.26 -4.25
N PHE A 79 15.33 7.03 -3.39
CA PHE A 79 15.06 8.46 -3.24
C PHE A 79 15.19 9.21 -4.57
N ALA A 80 16.11 8.82 -5.45
CA ALA A 80 16.24 9.42 -6.77
C ALA A 80 15.00 9.15 -7.65
N GLY A 81 14.43 7.94 -7.58
CA GLY A 81 13.21 7.58 -8.29
C GLY A 81 11.94 8.25 -7.76
N LEU A 82 11.98 8.77 -6.53
CA LEU A 82 10.87 9.52 -5.93
C LEU A 82 10.86 11.00 -6.33
N LYS A 83 11.97 11.55 -6.85
CA LYS A 83 12.03 12.97 -7.23
C LYS A 83 11.09 13.27 -8.40
N VAL A 84 10.34 14.36 -8.28
CA VAL A 84 9.50 14.88 -9.35
C VAL A 84 10.37 15.68 -10.30
N LYS A 85 10.43 15.27 -11.57
CA LYS A 85 11.03 16.06 -12.64
C LYS A 85 9.94 16.94 -13.24
N PHE A 86 10.06 18.26 -13.07
CA PHE A 86 9.16 19.19 -13.70
C PHE A 86 9.58 19.42 -15.16
N GLU A 87 8.67 19.13 -16.09
CA GLU A 87 8.78 19.51 -17.49
C GLU A 87 7.69 20.54 -17.80
N PRO A 88 8.05 21.76 -18.25
CA PRO A 88 7.06 22.79 -18.49
C PRO A 88 6.15 22.35 -19.66
N PRO A 89 4.82 22.38 -19.48
CA PRO A 89 3.91 22.07 -20.57
C PRO A 89 4.09 23.09 -21.72
N ALA A 90 3.92 22.62 -22.96
CA ALA A 90 3.94 23.50 -24.11
C ALA A 90 2.68 24.39 -24.12
N PHE A 91 2.85 25.69 -24.33
CA PHE A 91 1.73 26.62 -24.44
C PHE A 91 0.99 26.38 -25.76
N GLN A 92 -0.29 26.01 -25.69
CA GLN A 92 -1.14 25.75 -26.85
C GLN A 92 -2.33 26.72 -26.88
N PRO A 93 -2.19 27.91 -27.49
CA PRO A 93 -3.24 28.94 -27.53
C PRO A 93 -4.39 28.66 -28.51
N GLY A 94 -4.32 27.56 -29.29
CA GLY A 94 -5.34 27.20 -30.27
C GLY A 94 -5.56 28.30 -31.32
N THR A 95 -6.81 28.71 -31.53
CA THR A 95 -7.18 29.76 -32.49
C THR A 95 -6.63 31.13 -32.14
N LEU A 96 -6.22 31.37 -30.89
CA LEU A 96 -5.56 32.60 -30.48
C LEU A 96 -4.11 32.69 -31.00
N ALA A 97 -3.52 31.63 -31.54
CA ALA A 97 -2.19 31.73 -32.15
C ALA A 97 -2.22 32.43 -33.52
N THR A 98 -3.34 32.35 -34.23
CA THR A 98 -3.46 32.84 -35.61
C THR A 98 -3.95 34.30 -35.61
N PRO A 99 -3.19 35.25 -36.19
CA PRO A 99 -3.65 36.62 -36.35
C PRO A 99 -4.81 36.71 -37.34
N LEU A 100 -5.74 37.63 -37.11
CA LEU A 100 -6.80 37.92 -38.08
C LEU A 100 -6.22 38.60 -39.33
N THR A 101 -6.89 38.44 -40.47
CA THR A 101 -6.49 39.10 -41.72
C THR A 101 -6.96 40.55 -41.72
N GLU A 102 -6.04 41.48 -41.93
CA GLU A 102 -6.36 42.91 -42.02
C GLU A 102 -7.14 43.21 -43.31
N PRO A 103 -8.24 43.98 -43.25
CA PRO A 103 -8.96 44.43 -44.43
C PRO A 103 -8.04 45.26 -45.34
N ILE A 104 -8.01 44.93 -46.63
CA ILE A 104 -7.26 45.71 -47.62
C ILE A 104 -8.22 46.48 -48.53
N TRP A 105 -7.94 47.76 -48.78
CA TRP A 105 -8.82 48.64 -49.57
C TRP A 105 -9.18 48.06 -50.94
N GLN A 106 -8.25 47.32 -51.56
CA GLN A 106 -8.40 46.69 -52.88
C GLN A 106 -9.59 45.72 -52.96
N GLN A 107 -10.01 45.11 -51.85
CA GLN A 107 -11.18 44.22 -51.80
C GLN A 107 -12.52 44.97 -51.81
N TYR A 108 -12.50 46.27 -51.50
CA TYR A 108 -13.69 47.12 -51.39
C TYR A 108 -13.79 48.14 -52.53
N ALA A 109 -12.66 48.46 -53.17
CA ALA A 109 -12.58 49.46 -54.21
C ALA A 109 -13.50 49.10 -55.41
N PRO A 110 -14.46 49.98 -55.78
CA PRO A 110 -15.30 49.75 -56.95
C PRO A 110 -14.47 49.87 -58.24
N VAL A 111 -14.86 49.11 -59.26
CA VAL A 111 -14.23 49.20 -60.59
C VAL A 111 -14.61 50.53 -61.24
N GLU A 112 -13.62 51.28 -61.69
CA GLU A 112 -13.84 52.56 -62.36
C GLU A 112 -14.48 52.37 -63.75
N PRO A 113 -15.58 53.08 -64.06
CA PRO A 113 -16.25 52.94 -65.35
C PRO A 113 -15.38 53.46 -66.50
N ARG A 114 -15.17 52.63 -67.53
CA ARG A 114 -14.42 52.96 -68.75
C ARG A 114 -15.36 53.15 -69.95
N GLY A 115 -14.97 53.98 -70.93
CA GLY A 115 -15.72 54.19 -72.18
C GLY A 115 -17.07 54.91 -72.01
N LEU A 116 -18.06 54.57 -72.85
CA LEU A 116 -19.39 55.22 -72.93
C LEU A 116 -20.18 55.19 -71.60
N GLY A 117 -19.83 54.29 -70.66
CA GLY A 117 -20.44 54.21 -69.32
C GLY A 117 -20.16 55.42 -68.42
N ARG A 118 -19.15 56.26 -68.70
CA ARG A 118 -18.90 57.51 -67.95
C ARG A 118 -19.97 58.58 -68.19
N TRP A 119 -20.60 58.60 -69.37
CA TRP A 119 -21.46 59.70 -69.83
C TRP A 119 -22.95 59.50 -69.50
N PHE A 120 -23.40 58.27 -69.24
CA PHE A 120 -24.80 57.96 -68.90
C PHE A 120 -24.99 57.74 -67.38
N GLY A 121 -24.67 58.75 -66.57
CA GLY A 121 -24.90 58.70 -65.10
C GLY A 121 -23.98 57.76 -64.31
N GLY A 122 -23.07 57.04 -64.98
CA GLY A 122 -22.15 56.09 -64.35
C GLY A 122 -21.15 56.72 -63.39
N MET A 123 -20.77 57.99 -63.58
CA MET A 123 -19.90 58.71 -62.62
C MET A 123 -20.60 59.02 -61.29
N SER A 124 -21.87 59.44 -61.32
CA SER A 124 -22.67 59.67 -60.10
C SER A 124 -22.99 58.37 -59.36
N HIS A 125 -23.15 57.27 -60.10
CA HIS A 125 -23.24 55.93 -59.51
C HIS A 125 -21.90 55.51 -58.89
N TYR A 126 -20.79 55.63 -59.62
CA TYR A 126 -19.44 55.32 -59.13
C TYR A 126 -19.07 56.12 -57.87
N HIS A 127 -19.36 57.43 -57.81
CA HIS A 127 -19.12 58.23 -56.60
C HIS A 127 -19.94 57.74 -55.39
N ARG A 128 -21.21 57.33 -55.59
CA ARG A 128 -22.03 56.74 -54.53
C ARG A 128 -21.49 55.38 -54.08
N THR A 129 -21.11 54.52 -55.02
CA THR A 129 -20.50 53.21 -54.73
C THR A 129 -19.15 53.35 -54.05
N LEU A 130 -18.33 54.34 -54.42
CA LEU A 130 -17.05 54.64 -53.79
C LEU A 130 -17.23 55.15 -52.36
N ALA A 131 -18.20 56.04 -52.12
CA ALA A 131 -18.53 56.51 -50.78
C ALA A 131 -19.05 55.36 -49.89
N GLN A 132 -19.85 54.45 -50.45
CA GLN A 132 -20.30 53.25 -49.75
C GLN A 132 -19.14 52.30 -49.45
N ALA A 133 -18.28 52.03 -50.43
CA ALA A 133 -17.08 51.20 -50.27
C ALA A 133 -16.14 51.73 -49.19
N ARG A 134 -15.92 53.06 -49.14
CA ARG A 134 -15.14 53.71 -48.07
C ARG A 134 -15.75 53.46 -46.70
N ARG A 135 -17.07 53.68 -46.54
CA ARG A 135 -17.76 53.39 -45.27
C ARG A 135 -17.67 51.91 -44.88
N SER A 136 -17.82 51.00 -45.84
CA SER A 136 -17.68 49.56 -45.60
C SER A 136 -16.26 49.17 -45.19
N PHE A 137 -15.23 49.78 -45.80
CA PHE A 137 -13.83 49.57 -45.44
C PHE A 137 -13.49 50.14 -44.07
N GLU A 138 -13.94 51.36 -43.76
CA GLU A 138 -13.78 51.99 -42.44
C GLU A 138 -14.46 51.16 -41.35
N ALA A 139 -15.68 50.67 -41.60
CA ALA A 139 -16.38 49.79 -40.68
C ALA A 139 -15.65 48.44 -40.48
N ALA A 140 -15.16 47.82 -41.56
CA ALA A 140 -14.39 46.58 -41.50
C ALA A 140 -13.05 46.77 -40.76
N THR A 141 -12.38 47.90 -40.96
CA THR A 141 -11.12 48.24 -40.27
C THR A 141 -11.36 48.44 -38.78
N ALA A 142 -12.42 49.16 -38.39
CA ALA A 142 -12.79 49.33 -36.99
C ALA A 142 -13.19 48.01 -36.32
N ASP A 143 -13.88 47.13 -37.06
CA ASP A 143 -14.25 45.79 -36.59
C ASP A 143 -13.03 44.88 -36.40
N PHE A 144 -12.10 44.90 -37.35
CA PHE A 144 -10.81 44.22 -37.28
C PHE A 144 -10.01 44.68 -36.06
N GLN A 145 -9.82 46.00 -35.88
CA GLN A 145 -9.05 46.54 -34.75
C GLN A 145 -9.64 46.12 -33.39
N ARG A 146 -10.97 46.12 -33.26
CA ARG A 146 -11.66 45.69 -32.05
C ARG A 146 -11.43 44.20 -31.79
N THR A 147 -11.68 43.36 -32.79
CA THR A 147 -11.62 41.90 -32.65
C THR A 147 -10.20 41.41 -32.45
N GLU A 148 -9.23 41.99 -33.18
CA GLU A 148 -7.80 41.70 -33.02
C GLU A 148 -7.30 42.18 -31.66
N GLY A 149 -7.74 43.35 -31.19
CA GLY A 149 -7.45 43.83 -29.84
C GLY A 149 -7.98 42.90 -28.74
N GLU A 150 -9.20 42.38 -28.90
CA GLU A 150 -9.77 41.37 -28.00
C GLU A 150 -8.99 40.04 -28.06
N ARG A 151 -8.61 39.58 -29.26
CA ARG A 151 -7.80 38.36 -29.45
C ARG A 151 -6.46 38.49 -28.74
N LEU A 152 -5.76 39.61 -28.91
CA LEU A 152 -4.48 39.88 -28.24
C LEU A 152 -4.62 39.93 -26.72
N ARG A 153 -5.68 40.56 -26.18
CA ARG A 153 -5.96 40.55 -24.73
C ARG A 153 -6.21 39.13 -24.21
N LYS A 154 -7.00 38.33 -24.92
CA LYS A 154 -7.26 36.92 -24.59
C LYS A 154 -5.98 36.08 -24.66
N LEU A 155 -5.16 36.28 -25.70
CA LEU A 155 -3.87 35.59 -25.85
C LEU A 155 -2.92 35.93 -24.70
N ALA A 156 -2.78 37.21 -24.35
CA ALA A 156 -1.93 37.66 -23.25
C ALA A 156 -2.43 37.10 -21.90
N ALA A 157 -3.74 37.10 -21.66
CA ALA A 157 -4.32 36.49 -20.46
C ALA A 157 -4.05 34.98 -20.39
N ALA A 158 -4.22 34.26 -21.52
CA ALA A 158 -3.93 32.83 -21.60
C ALA A 158 -2.44 32.51 -21.38
N GLN A 159 -1.54 33.34 -21.92
CA GLN A 159 -0.10 33.23 -21.69
C GLN A 159 0.25 33.45 -20.21
N ALA A 160 -0.30 34.49 -19.59
CA ALA A 160 -0.09 34.78 -18.17
C ALA A 160 -0.61 33.66 -17.26
N GLU A 161 -1.80 33.12 -17.55
CA GLU A 161 -2.36 31.98 -16.81
C GLU A 161 -1.51 30.72 -16.97
N HIS A 162 -1.05 30.43 -18.19
CA HIS A 162 -0.14 29.30 -18.45
C HIS A 162 1.18 29.44 -17.69
N HIS A 163 1.80 30.62 -17.70
CA HIS A 163 3.02 30.89 -16.94
C HIS A 163 2.79 30.71 -15.44
N ARG A 164 1.70 31.28 -14.90
CA ARG A 164 1.36 31.12 -13.47
C ARG A 164 1.21 29.65 -13.09
N LYS A 165 0.45 28.87 -13.86
CA LYS A 165 0.26 27.43 -13.63
C LYS A 165 1.58 26.66 -13.71
N ALA A 166 2.45 27.01 -14.66
CA ALA A 166 3.77 26.40 -14.80
C ALA A 166 4.68 26.73 -13.60
N GLU A 167 4.67 27.98 -13.12
CA GLU A 167 5.41 28.41 -11.92
C GLU A 167 4.89 27.73 -10.65
N GLU A 168 3.57 27.66 -10.47
CA GLU A 168 2.94 26.95 -9.35
C GLU A 168 3.32 25.46 -9.33
N ALA A 169 3.25 24.79 -10.49
CA ALA A 169 3.63 23.38 -10.62
C ALA A 169 5.13 23.17 -10.37
N ARG A 170 5.98 24.06 -10.87
CA ARG A 170 7.42 24.04 -10.62
C ARG A 170 7.75 24.22 -9.14
N ALA A 171 7.16 25.23 -8.49
CA ALA A 171 7.36 25.49 -7.07
C ALA A 171 6.89 24.31 -6.21
N GLY A 172 5.76 23.68 -6.57
CA GLY A 172 5.29 22.45 -5.92
C GLY A 172 6.27 21.29 -6.05
N ALA A 173 6.83 21.07 -7.25
CA ALA A 173 7.84 20.04 -7.47
C ALA A 173 9.14 20.31 -6.70
N GLU A 174 9.60 21.57 -6.66
CA GLU A 174 10.77 21.98 -5.89
C GLU A 174 10.56 21.79 -4.38
N LEU A 175 9.42 22.21 -3.83
CA LEU A 175 9.07 22.01 -2.43
C LEU A 175 9.02 20.52 -2.05
N TYR A 176 8.37 19.70 -2.88
CA TYR A 176 8.32 18.25 -2.68
C TYR A 176 9.73 17.64 -2.69
N ASN A 177 10.56 17.99 -3.67
CA ASN A 177 11.92 17.47 -3.79
C ASN A 177 12.82 17.89 -2.61
N ASN A 178 12.67 19.12 -2.11
CA ASN A 178 13.40 19.60 -0.93
C ASN A 178 13.00 18.82 0.33
N ASN A 179 11.69 18.59 0.53
CA ASN A 179 11.19 17.76 1.63
C ASN A 179 11.68 16.31 1.53
N LEU A 180 11.76 15.77 0.31
CA LEU A 180 12.31 14.45 0.04
C LEU A 180 13.81 14.37 0.35
N ASP A 181 14.58 15.40 0.03
CA ASP A 181 16.00 15.48 0.35
C ASP A 181 16.24 15.57 1.86
N ALA A 182 15.40 16.31 2.61
CA ALA A 182 15.45 16.33 4.08
C ALA A 182 15.16 14.93 4.67
N ARG A 183 14.13 14.23 4.17
CA ARG A 183 13.84 12.84 4.56
C ARG A 183 14.98 11.89 4.22
N ARG A 184 15.63 12.08 3.07
CA ARG A 184 16.81 11.29 2.67
C ARG A 184 17.96 11.45 3.66
N GLN A 185 18.19 12.65 4.16
CA GLN A 185 19.20 12.90 5.19
C GLN A 185 18.84 12.19 6.50
N GLY A 186 17.60 12.34 6.98
CA GLY A 186 17.12 11.62 8.17
C GLY A 186 17.21 10.10 8.03
N PHE A 187 16.88 9.58 6.84
CA PHE A 187 17.04 8.16 6.51
C PHE A 187 18.51 7.70 6.60
N ALA A 188 19.44 8.49 6.06
CA ALA A 188 20.88 8.18 6.12
C ALA A 188 21.44 8.23 7.55
N LEU A 189 20.82 9.02 8.43
CA LEU A 189 21.15 9.09 9.86
C LEU A 189 20.48 7.98 10.69
N GLY A 190 19.59 7.17 10.10
CA GLY A 190 18.83 6.14 10.80
C GLY A 190 17.74 6.71 11.72
N GLU A 191 17.13 7.84 11.36
CA GLU A 191 15.99 8.39 12.09
C GLU A 191 14.73 7.53 11.86
N ALA A 192 14.07 7.10 12.92
CA ALA A 192 12.97 6.15 12.84
C ALA A 192 11.84 6.59 11.89
N GLU A 193 11.36 7.82 12.01
CA GLU A 193 10.28 8.34 11.16
C GLU A 193 10.66 8.34 9.66
N ALA A 194 11.93 8.58 9.34
CA ALA A 194 12.41 8.61 7.95
C ALA A 194 12.56 7.20 7.37
N VAL A 195 13.07 6.24 8.17
CA VAL A 195 13.22 4.83 7.78
C VAL A 195 11.86 4.17 7.63
N GLU A 196 10.97 4.33 8.61
CA GLU A 196 9.60 3.81 8.58
C GLU A 196 8.84 4.34 7.36
N TRP A 197 8.92 5.64 7.10
CA TRP A 197 8.30 6.26 5.93
C TRP A 197 8.85 5.69 4.63
N PHE A 198 10.17 5.51 4.51
CA PHE A 198 10.77 4.99 3.28
C PHE A 198 10.37 3.53 3.04
N VAL A 199 10.39 2.69 4.08
CA VAL A 199 9.93 1.30 4.00
C VAL A 199 8.44 1.24 3.65
N ASP A 200 7.59 2.11 4.22
CA ASP A 200 6.19 2.22 3.79
C ASP A 200 6.08 2.53 2.29
N LYS A 201 6.90 3.44 1.75
CA LYS A 201 6.93 3.69 0.30
C LYS A 201 7.37 2.47 -0.50
N VAL A 202 8.36 1.71 -0.03
CA VAL A 202 8.78 0.44 -0.66
C VAL A 202 7.62 -0.55 -0.73
N LEU A 203 6.92 -0.76 0.39
CA LEU A 203 5.77 -1.68 0.45
C LEU A 203 4.59 -1.18 -0.41
N ARG A 204 4.35 0.13 -0.50
CA ARG A 204 3.32 0.72 -1.37
C ARG A 204 3.64 0.53 -2.86
N ALA A 205 4.91 0.63 -3.23
CA ALA A 205 5.37 0.43 -4.60
C ALA A 205 5.34 -1.06 -5.02
N SER A 206 5.32 -1.98 -4.05
CA SER A 206 5.30 -3.42 -4.30
C SER A 206 4.03 -3.89 -5.02
N MET A 207 4.21 -4.52 -6.18
CA MET A 207 3.11 -4.99 -7.04
C MET A 207 2.49 -6.30 -6.54
N HIS A 208 1.35 -6.20 -5.85
CA HIS A 208 0.53 -7.34 -5.43
C HIS A 208 -0.75 -7.45 -6.26
N PRO A 209 -1.33 -8.66 -6.41
CA PRO A 209 -2.66 -8.82 -7.00
C PRO A 209 -3.68 -7.91 -6.33
N LYS A 210 -4.64 -7.38 -7.12
CA LYS A 210 -5.64 -6.41 -6.60
C LYS A 210 -6.52 -6.99 -5.49
N SER A 211 -6.69 -8.31 -5.45
CA SER A 211 -7.44 -9.03 -4.43
C SER A 211 -6.74 -9.08 -3.06
N PHE A 212 -5.45 -8.73 -2.98
CA PHE A 212 -4.69 -8.82 -1.74
C PHE A 212 -4.96 -7.61 -0.85
N PRO A 213 -5.03 -7.80 0.47
CA PRO A 213 -5.06 -6.69 1.41
C PRO A 213 -3.78 -5.86 1.28
N ARG A 214 -3.93 -4.52 1.30
CA ARG A 214 -2.81 -3.56 1.29
C ARG A 214 -2.73 -2.85 2.64
N LYS A 215 -2.56 -3.64 3.70
CA LYS A 215 -2.49 -3.14 5.07
C LYS A 215 -1.24 -3.70 5.72
N TRP A 216 -0.40 -2.81 6.20
CA TRP A 216 0.78 -3.15 6.97
C TRP A 216 1.07 -2.07 8.00
N GLN A 217 1.95 -2.41 8.93
CA GLN A 217 2.55 -1.47 9.86
C GLN A 217 4.05 -1.67 9.84
N VAL A 218 4.79 -0.58 9.98
CA VAL A 218 6.25 -0.56 9.96
C VAL A 218 6.70 0.13 11.23
N ALA A 219 7.67 -0.47 11.92
CA ALA A 219 8.40 0.15 12.99
C ALA A 219 9.90 -0.04 12.73
N TYR A 220 10.72 0.95 13.08
CA TYR A 220 12.17 0.84 12.99
C TYR A 220 12.80 1.00 14.38
N ARG A 221 13.75 0.13 14.73
CA ARG A 221 14.55 0.25 15.96
C ARG A 221 15.96 0.69 15.61
N PRO A 222 16.31 1.99 15.77
CA PRO A 222 17.66 2.49 15.46
C PRO A 222 18.78 1.77 16.21
N GLU A 223 18.50 1.25 17.40
CA GLU A 223 19.48 0.59 18.27
C GLU A 223 20.01 -0.73 17.67
N ASN A 224 19.14 -1.43 16.93
CA ASN A 224 19.43 -2.71 16.29
C ASN A 224 19.47 -2.60 14.76
N ARG A 225 19.10 -1.44 14.20
CA ARG A 225 18.94 -1.20 12.77
C ARG A 225 18.03 -2.23 12.12
N ASP A 226 16.96 -2.59 12.82
CA ASP A 226 15.99 -3.55 12.32
C ASP A 226 14.65 -2.89 12.01
N VAL A 227 13.98 -3.46 11.01
CA VAL A 227 12.65 -3.04 10.57
C VAL A 227 11.68 -4.14 10.92
N VAL A 228 10.66 -3.83 11.71
CA VAL A 228 9.58 -4.75 12.08
C VAL A 228 8.34 -4.43 11.25
N ILE A 229 7.76 -5.47 10.65
CA ILE A 229 6.66 -5.34 9.70
C ILE A 229 5.54 -6.29 10.06
N GLU A 230 4.39 -5.70 10.33
CA GLU A 230 3.15 -6.45 10.52
C GLU A 230 2.34 -6.37 9.25
N PHE A 231 2.29 -7.47 8.52
CA PHE A 231 1.68 -7.55 7.21
C PHE A 231 0.33 -8.26 7.28
N GLU A 232 -0.71 -7.65 6.73
CA GLU A 232 -1.98 -8.33 6.53
C GLU A 232 -1.87 -9.23 5.30
N LEU A 233 -1.91 -10.54 5.50
CA LEU A 233 -1.84 -11.56 4.46
C LEU A 233 -3.23 -11.78 3.83
N PRO A 234 -3.30 -12.19 2.55
CA PRO A 234 -4.56 -12.60 1.95
C PRO A 234 -5.09 -13.85 2.65
N ALA A 235 -6.42 -13.95 2.78
CA ALA A 235 -7.06 -15.15 3.33
C ALA A 235 -7.09 -16.30 2.30
N GLN A 236 -7.34 -17.52 2.78
CA GLN A 236 -7.22 -18.75 2.01
C GLN A 236 -8.10 -18.82 0.74
N GLN A 237 -9.19 -18.04 0.66
CA GLN A 237 -10.02 -17.95 -0.55
C GLN A 237 -9.32 -17.34 -1.78
N VAL A 238 -8.13 -16.76 -1.60
CA VAL A 238 -7.33 -16.24 -2.72
C VAL A 238 -6.81 -17.33 -3.64
N VAL A 239 -6.78 -18.59 -3.18
CA VAL A 239 -6.45 -19.74 -4.03
C VAL A 239 -7.76 -20.29 -4.59
N PRO A 240 -7.98 -20.25 -5.93
CA PRO A 240 -9.19 -20.80 -6.53
C PRO A 240 -9.43 -22.28 -6.15
N ASN A 241 -10.66 -22.59 -5.74
CA ASN A 241 -11.10 -23.97 -5.48
C ASN A 241 -11.44 -24.73 -6.78
N VAL A 242 -11.48 -24.03 -7.92
CA VAL A 242 -11.71 -24.63 -9.24
C VAL A 242 -10.35 -24.86 -9.90
N ARG A 243 -10.16 -26.03 -10.50
CA ARG A 243 -8.96 -26.35 -11.27
C ARG A 243 -9.11 -25.99 -12.74
N GLU A 244 -10.27 -26.28 -13.31
CA GLU A 244 -10.60 -26.10 -14.72
C GLU A 244 -12.13 -26.10 -14.89
N TYR A 245 -12.60 -25.69 -16.06
CA TYR A 245 -14.01 -25.81 -16.46
C TYR A 245 -14.15 -26.78 -17.61
N ARG A 246 -15.18 -27.62 -17.59
CA ARG A 246 -15.45 -28.60 -18.65
C ARG A 246 -16.88 -28.47 -19.16
N TYR A 247 -17.03 -28.54 -20.48
CA TYR A 247 -18.35 -28.57 -21.10
C TYR A 247 -18.96 -29.98 -20.99
N VAL A 248 -20.10 -30.08 -20.31
CA VAL A 248 -20.83 -31.33 -20.12
C VAL A 248 -21.95 -31.42 -21.16
N LYS A 249 -21.68 -32.15 -22.25
CA LYS A 249 -22.60 -32.30 -23.40
C LYS A 249 -24.01 -32.77 -23.01
N SER A 250 -24.12 -33.67 -22.02
CA SER A 250 -25.41 -34.21 -21.57
C SER A 250 -26.28 -33.18 -20.87
N ARG A 251 -25.69 -32.20 -20.20
CA ARG A 251 -26.40 -31.13 -19.47
C ARG A 251 -26.42 -29.79 -20.22
N GLY A 252 -25.62 -29.67 -21.28
CA GLY A 252 -25.49 -28.43 -22.03
C GLY A 252 -24.85 -27.28 -21.24
N SER A 253 -24.17 -27.58 -20.11
CA SER A 253 -23.59 -26.61 -19.19
C SER A 253 -22.06 -26.70 -19.11
N VAL A 254 -21.43 -25.59 -18.71
CA VAL A 254 -20.00 -25.54 -18.37
C VAL A 254 -19.87 -25.67 -16.86
N ASP A 255 -19.28 -26.78 -16.43
CA ASP A 255 -19.19 -27.15 -15.01
C ASP A 255 -17.76 -26.97 -14.49
N PRO A 256 -17.59 -26.48 -13.25
CA PRO A 256 -16.29 -26.42 -12.61
C PRO A 256 -15.82 -27.82 -12.19
N VAL A 257 -14.54 -28.10 -12.41
CA VAL A 257 -13.86 -29.27 -11.86
C VAL A 257 -13.13 -28.82 -10.58
N PRO A 258 -13.43 -29.42 -9.42
CA PRO A 258 -12.83 -28.98 -8.16
C PRO A 258 -11.32 -29.28 -8.14
N ARG A 259 -10.57 -28.36 -7.54
CA ARG A 259 -9.17 -28.56 -7.18
C ARG A 259 -9.08 -29.42 -5.91
N PRO A 260 -8.19 -30.42 -5.84
CA PRO A 260 -7.96 -31.20 -4.62
C PRO A 260 -7.64 -30.29 -3.43
N ALA A 261 -8.25 -30.56 -2.27
CA ALA A 261 -8.06 -29.73 -1.07
C ALA A 261 -6.59 -29.68 -0.61
N THR A 262 -5.84 -30.77 -0.78
CA THR A 262 -4.40 -30.84 -0.49
C THR A 262 -3.59 -29.85 -1.34
N GLU A 263 -3.93 -29.74 -2.63
CA GLU A 263 -3.30 -28.81 -3.55
C GLU A 263 -3.60 -27.35 -3.15
N VAL A 264 -4.85 -27.05 -2.77
CA VAL A 264 -5.22 -25.70 -2.27
C VAL A 264 -4.41 -25.35 -1.01
N LYS A 265 -4.34 -26.27 -0.04
CA LYS A 265 -3.56 -26.07 1.20
C LYS A 265 -2.08 -25.81 0.92
N GLN A 266 -1.46 -26.61 0.06
CA GLN A 266 -0.05 -26.46 -0.32
C GLN A 266 0.24 -25.14 -1.05
N ARG A 267 -0.63 -24.75 -1.99
CA ARG A 267 -0.51 -23.48 -2.72
C ARG A 267 -0.62 -22.28 -1.78
N TYR A 268 -1.55 -22.31 -0.84
CA TYR A 268 -1.71 -21.25 0.14
C TYR A 268 -0.49 -21.15 1.08
N ALA A 269 0.02 -22.28 1.59
CA ALA A 269 1.24 -22.28 2.40
C ALA A 269 2.44 -21.72 1.63
N ARG A 270 2.62 -22.12 0.36
CA ARG A 270 3.67 -21.58 -0.51
C ARG A 270 3.51 -20.08 -0.77
N LEU A 271 2.28 -19.59 -0.94
CA LEU A 271 1.99 -18.16 -1.11
C LEU A 271 2.42 -17.36 0.12
N ILE A 272 2.03 -17.78 1.33
CA ILE A 272 2.41 -17.10 2.58
C ILE A 272 3.94 -17.05 2.71
N ALA A 273 4.61 -18.17 2.43
CA ALA A 273 6.07 -18.23 2.46
C ALA A 273 6.71 -17.27 1.44
N SER A 274 6.18 -17.25 0.22
CA SER A 274 6.67 -16.40 -0.87
C SER A 274 6.49 -14.91 -0.57
N MET A 275 5.39 -14.53 0.09
CA MET A 275 5.14 -13.14 0.50
C MET A 275 6.14 -12.65 1.55
N ALA A 276 6.49 -13.49 2.53
CA ALA A 276 7.51 -13.15 3.53
C ALA A 276 8.88 -12.93 2.86
N LEU A 277 9.36 -13.90 2.08
CA LEU A 277 10.66 -13.80 1.40
C LEU A 277 10.71 -12.62 0.42
N ARG A 278 9.59 -12.36 -0.28
CA ARG A 278 9.47 -11.21 -1.17
C ARG A 278 9.64 -9.90 -0.40
N THR A 279 8.95 -9.76 0.73
CA THR A 279 9.00 -8.54 1.55
C THR A 279 10.41 -8.30 2.09
N LEU A 280 11.06 -9.35 2.60
CA LEU A 280 12.46 -9.30 3.03
C LEU A 280 13.37 -8.84 1.87
N HIS A 281 13.22 -9.45 0.68
CA HIS A 281 13.99 -9.10 -0.51
C HIS A 281 13.82 -7.62 -0.91
N GLU A 282 12.59 -7.15 -0.99
CA GLU A 282 12.27 -5.78 -1.41
C GLU A 282 12.90 -4.74 -0.47
N ILE A 283 12.90 -5.01 0.84
CA ILE A 283 13.46 -4.10 1.83
C ILE A 283 14.97 -4.13 1.83
N PHE A 284 15.58 -5.32 1.87
CA PHE A 284 17.04 -5.40 1.82
C PHE A 284 17.60 -4.79 0.54
N ARG A 285 16.90 -4.94 -0.59
CA ARG A 285 17.38 -4.38 -1.86
C ARG A 285 17.11 -2.87 -2.00
N SER A 286 16.18 -2.30 -1.23
CA SER A 286 15.87 -0.87 -1.25
C SER A 286 16.61 -0.07 -0.17
N THR A 287 17.21 -0.75 0.82
CA THR A 287 17.86 -0.12 1.98
C THR A 287 19.32 -0.52 2.08
N PRO A 288 20.22 0.37 2.51
CA PRO A 288 21.63 0.07 2.72
C PRO A 288 21.86 -0.62 4.08
N ALA A 289 22.97 -1.36 4.22
CA ALA A 289 23.29 -2.12 5.43
C ALA A 289 23.58 -1.23 6.65
N GLU A 290 24.02 0.00 6.40
CA GLU A 290 24.28 1.00 7.43
C GLU A 290 23.01 1.45 8.15
N VAL A 291 21.86 1.36 7.48
CA VAL A 291 20.54 1.77 7.99
C VAL A 291 19.67 0.57 8.36
N VAL A 292 19.64 -0.49 7.56
CA VAL A 292 18.83 -1.69 7.85
C VAL A 292 19.72 -2.93 7.80
N GLU A 293 19.98 -3.50 8.97
CA GLU A 293 20.78 -4.70 9.19
C GLU A 293 19.91 -5.96 9.26
N ALA A 294 18.70 -5.87 9.82
CA ALA A 294 17.78 -6.98 9.91
C ALA A 294 16.33 -6.57 9.60
N VAL A 295 15.50 -7.54 9.21
CA VAL A 295 14.07 -7.33 8.97
C VAL A 295 13.29 -8.43 9.67
N VAL A 296 12.30 -8.02 10.48
CA VAL A 296 11.32 -8.89 11.10
C VAL A 296 10.01 -8.77 10.34
N PHE A 297 9.52 -9.88 9.80
CA PHE A 297 8.25 -9.95 9.10
C PHE A 297 7.29 -10.85 9.89
N ASN A 298 6.16 -10.28 10.30
CA ASN A 298 5.05 -10.99 10.92
C ASN A 298 3.83 -10.89 10.01
N GLY A 299 3.35 -12.04 9.54
CA GLY A 299 2.18 -12.13 8.67
C GLY A 299 0.96 -12.58 9.46
N ARG A 300 -0.12 -11.80 9.43
CA ARG A 300 -1.40 -12.12 10.08
C ARG A 300 -2.56 -12.11 9.10
N VAL A 301 -3.60 -12.86 9.40
CA VAL A 301 -4.83 -12.93 8.57
C VAL A 301 -6.03 -12.56 9.41
N SER A 302 -6.84 -11.60 8.96
CA SER A 302 -8.14 -11.31 9.56
C SER A 302 -9.14 -12.42 9.27
N THR A 303 -9.73 -12.98 10.33
CA THR A 303 -10.73 -14.04 10.26
C THR A 303 -11.78 -13.88 11.35
N THR A 304 -12.85 -14.66 11.28
CA THR A 304 -13.80 -14.81 12.38
C THR A 304 -13.53 -16.15 13.07
N ASP A 305 -13.25 -16.09 14.36
CA ASP A 305 -13.06 -17.28 15.18
C ASP A 305 -14.37 -18.08 15.22
N ARG A 306 -14.32 -19.36 14.83
CA ARG A 306 -15.52 -20.21 14.72
C ARG A 306 -16.11 -20.60 16.07
N ALA A 307 -15.29 -20.65 17.12
CA ALA A 307 -15.74 -21.04 18.46
C ALA A 307 -16.42 -19.88 19.19
N THR A 308 -15.97 -18.65 18.95
CA THR A 308 -16.43 -17.45 19.68
C THR A 308 -17.25 -16.48 18.82
N GLY A 309 -17.23 -16.62 17.49
CA GLY A 309 -17.84 -15.68 16.54
C GLY A 309 -17.16 -14.31 16.49
N LYS A 310 -16.06 -14.11 17.21
CA LYS A 310 -15.36 -12.81 17.31
C LYS A 310 -14.32 -12.66 16.20
N ASN A 311 -14.02 -11.42 15.85
CA ASN A 311 -12.92 -11.12 14.95
C ASN A 311 -11.60 -11.56 15.59
N ALA A 312 -10.82 -12.37 14.86
CA ALA A 312 -9.51 -12.85 15.24
C ALA A 312 -8.48 -12.47 14.17
N ARG A 313 -7.21 -12.40 14.58
CA ARG A 313 -6.08 -12.08 13.71
C ARG A 313 -4.89 -12.97 14.03
N PRO A 314 -4.98 -14.29 13.78
CA PRO A 314 -3.86 -15.19 13.99
C PRO A 314 -2.66 -14.77 13.14
N HIS A 315 -1.47 -14.81 13.72
CA HIS A 315 -0.22 -14.76 12.97
C HIS A 315 0.03 -16.15 12.37
N LEU A 316 0.28 -16.20 11.06
CA LEU A 316 0.59 -17.44 10.35
C LEU A 316 2.09 -17.63 10.14
N ILE A 317 2.84 -16.54 10.24
CA ILE A 317 4.28 -16.54 10.02
C ILE A 317 4.95 -15.42 10.81
N SER A 318 6.12 -15.70 11.37
CA SER A 318 7.06 -14.74 11.93
C SER A 318 8.47 -15.15 11.52
N VAL A 319 9.22 -14.24 10.89
CA VAL A 319 10.60 -14.47 10.48
C VAL A 319 11.43 -13.25 10.76
N GLU A 320 12.58 -13.44 11.40
CA GLU A 320 13.63 -12.44 11.53
C GLU A 320 14.80 -12.89 10.66
N ALA A 321 15.21 -12.03 9.74
CA ALA A 321 16.35 -12.29 8.88
C ALA A 321 17.38 -11.17 9.04
N GLU A 322 18.64 -11.55 9.26
CA GLU A 322 19.77 -10.64 9.10
C GLU A 322 20.15 -10.52 7.63
N ARG A 323 20.61 -9.34 7.22
CA ARG A 323 21.00 -9.06 5.83
C ARG A 323 22.08 -10.01 5.34
N SER A 324 23.09 -10.30 6.17
CA SER A 324 24.19 -11.21 5.85
C SER A 324 23.65 -12.59 5.47
N ALA A 325 22.89 -13.21 6.38
CA ALA A 325 22.29 -14.52 6.18
C ALA A 325 21.32 -14.56 4.99
N PHE A 326 20.59 -13.47 4.73
CA PHE A 326 19.66 -13.38 3.60
C PHE A 326 20.37 -13.15 2.25
N SER A 327 21.48 -12.40 2.24
CA SER A 327 22.20 -12.04 1.01
C SER A 327 22.87 -13.23 0.32
N ASP A 328 23.17 -14.29 1.08
CA ASP A 328 23.75 -15.53 0.55
C ASP A 328 22.71 -16.42 -0.17
N LEU A 329 21.42 -16.09 -0.08
CA LEU A 329 20.34 -16.88 -0.65
C LEU A 329 20.14 -16.60 -2.14
N ASN A 330 20.05 -17.67 -2.94
CA ASN A 330 19.59 -17.59 -4.33
C ASN A 330 18.06 -17.73 -4.43
N LEU A 331 17.34 -16.64 -4.17
CA LEU A 331 15.87 -16.63 -4.13
C LEU A 331 15.20 -17.12 -5.42
N ALA A 332 15.88 -17.06 -6.57
CA ALA A 332 15.33 -17.57 -7.83
C ALA A 332 15.24 -19.10 -7.88
N LYS A 333 15.95 -19.81 -6.99
CA LYS A 333 16.06 -21.27 -6.98
C LYS A 333 15.60 -21.92 -5.67
N VAL A 334 15.25 -21.14 -4.65
CA VAL A 334 14.82 -21.71 -3.36
C VAL A 334 13.39 -22.26 -3.44
N ASP A 335 13.13 -23.32 -2.67
CA ASP A 335 11.78 -23.58 -2.20
C ASP A 335 11.44 -22.61 -1.05
N PRO A 336 10.36 -21.83 -1.12
CA PRO A 336 10.05 -20.83 -0.11
C PRO A 336 9.89 -21.38 1.31
N ALA A 337 9.26 -22.55 1.46
CA ALA A 337 9.03 -23.14 2.79
C ALA A 337 10.33 -23.67 3.40
N ALA A 338 11.15 -24.35 2.60
CA ALA A 338 12.48 -24.79 3.03
C ALA A 338 13.39 -23.61 3.38
N CYS A 339 13.34 -22.54 2.60
CA CYS A 339 14.10 -21.31 2.85
C CYS A 339 13.72 -20.64 4.17
N LEU A 340 12.43 -20.56 4.49
CA LEU A 340 11.98 -20.02 5.77
C LEU A 340 12.40 -20.89 6.95
N LYS A 341 12.39 -22.22 6.79
CA LYS A 341 12.92 -23.14 7.80
C LYS A 341 14.41 -22.91 8.03
N TYR A 342 15.19 -22.68 6.97
CA TYR A 342 16.60 -22.33 7.08
C TYR A 342 16.82 -21.01 7.83
N LEU A 343 15.94 -20.02 7.62
CA LEU A 343 15.93 -18.75 8.35
C LEU A 343 15.34 -18.85 9.78
N ASN A 344 15.08 -20.06 10.28
CA ASN A 344 14.45 -20.31 11.58
C ASN A 344 13.10 -19.58 11.76
N ALA A 345 12.34 -19.41 10.69
CA ALA A 345 11.02 -18.80 10.76
C ALA A 345 10.03 -19.67 11.56
N LEU A 346 9.16 -19.03 12.34
CA LEU A 346 7.96 -19.65 12.88
C LEU A 346 6.89 -19.60 11.81
N VAL A 347 6.58 -20.75 11.22
CA VAL A 347 5.51 -20.88 10.23
C VAL A 347 4.43 -21.77 10.83
N SER A 348 3.18 -21.35 10.68
CA SER A 348 2.02 -22.17 11.04
C SER A 348 2.15 -23.55 10.41
N PRO A 349 1.98 -24.65 11.18
CA PRO A 349 2.03 -26.00 10.62
C PRO A 349 0.86 -26.24 9.65
N ASN A 350 -0.27 -25.54 9.86
CA ASN A 350 -1.44 -25.57 8.98
C ASN A 350 -1.93 -24.14 8.65
N PRO A 351 -1.25 -23.39 7.75
CA PRO A 351 -1.62 -22.01 7.44
C PRO A 351 -3.05 -21.89 6.89
N PHE A 352 -3.50 -22.87 6.11
CA PHE A 352 -4.86 -22.90 5.55
C PHE A 352 -5.95 -23.02 6.61
N ASP A 353 -5.66 -23.73 7.71
CA ASP A 353 -6.57 -23.90 8.84
C ASP A 353 -6.45 -22.74 9.85
N LEU A 354 -5.62 -21.72 9.53
CA LEU A 354 -5.37 -20.50 10.30
C LEU A 354 -4.85 -20.76 11.72
N GLU A 355 -4.07 -21.82 11.88
CA GLU A 355 -3.44 -22.17 13.15
C GLU A 355 -2.38 -21.11 13.51
N ALA A 356 -2.56 -20.43 14.65
CA ALA A 356 -1.73 -19.31 15.03
C ALA A 356 -0.34 -19.75 15.51
N VAL A 357 0.67 -18.95 15.18
CA VAL A 357 2.00 -18.99 15.81
C VAL A 357 2.21 -17.76 16.67
N GLU A 358 2.98 -17.89 17.75
CA GLU A 358 3.40 -16.76 18.56
C GLU A 358 4.62 -16.08 17.92
N PRO A 359 4.56 -14.78 17.56
CA PRO A 359 5.68 -14.12 16.89
C PRO A 359 6.90 -13.96 17.80
N PHE A 360 8.11 -14.05 17.24
CA PHE A 360 9.37 -13.84 17.98
C PHE A 360 9.42 -12.48 18.67
N ILE A 361 8.96 -11.46 17.95
CA ILE A 361 8.88 -10.08 18.39
C ILE A 361 7.49 -9.60 18.03
N THR A 362 6.61 -9.55 19.03
CA THR A 362 5.36 -8.81 18.94
C THR A 362 5.66 -7.37 19.31
N PHE A 363 5.77 -6.50 18.31
CA PHE A 363 5.69 -5.09 18.59
C PHE A 363 4.23 -4.83 19.01
N ASP A 364 3.99 -4.18 20.15
CA ASP A 364 2.63 -3.85 20.59
C ASP A 364 2.07 -2.75 19.69
N LEU A 365 1.62 -3.17 18.51
CA LEU A 365 1.22 -2.35 17.39
C LEU A 365 -0.22 -1.84 17.50
N LYS A 366 -0.89 -2.13 18.63
CA LYS A 366 -2.08 -1.36 19.05
C LYS A 366 -1.75 0.12 19.28
N ARG A 367 -0.45 0.47 19.33
CA ARG A 367 0.14 1.81 19.41
C ARG A 367 0.10 2.61 18.10
N PHE A 368 -0.26 2.01 16.95
CA PHE A 368 -0.40 2.73 15.66
C PHE A 368 -1.77 2.47 15.01
N ARG A 369 -2.58 3.52 14.94
CA ARG A 369 -3.88 3.59 14.26
C ARG A 369 -3.73 3.08 12.82
N PHE A 370 -4.73 2.36 12.30
CA PHE A 370 -4.85 2.16 10.85
C PHE A 370 -4.74 3.52 10.16
N VAL A 371 -3.74 3.71 9.32
CA VAL A 371 -3.77 4.82 8.36
C VAL A 371 -4.78 4.40 7.29
N GLU A 372 -6.05 4.71 7.53
CA GLU A 372 -6.87 5.11 6.39
C GLU A 372 -6.27 6.41 5.85
N ALA A 373 -6.14 6.48 4.53
CA ALA A 373 -5.54 7.61 3.87
C ALA A 373 -6.39 8.85 4.18
N THR A 374 -5.93 9.69 5.12
CA THR A 374 -6.44 11.05 5.26
C THR A 374 -5.33 11.97 5.75
N ASP A 375 -5.02 12.89 4.84
CA ASP A 375 -4.55 14.27 4.93
C ASP A 375 -3.59 14.78 6.01
N GLU A 376 -2.81 15.73 5.51
CA GLU A 376 -1.77 16.54 6.14
C GLU A 376 -2.29 17.45 7.26
N LEU A 377 -1.40 17.73 8.24
CA LEU A 377 -1.06 19.05 8.80
C LEU A 377 -0.53 18.89 10.25
N ALA A 378 0.71 19.32 10.50
CA ALA A 378 1.30 19.38 11.84
C ALA A 378 1.34 20.85 12.31
N GLY A 379 0.61 21.14 13.38
CA GLY A 379 0.65 22.41 14.12
C GLY A 379 1.66 22.39 15.28
N LEU A 380 1.91 23.59 15.81
CA LEU A 380 2.92 23.99 16.81
C LEU A 380 2.87 23.22 18.15
N ASP A 381 4.03 22.97 18.75
CA ASP A 381 4.28 22.03 19.86
C ASP A 381 4.23 22.66 21.27
N SER A 382 3.33 22.20 22.15
CA SER A 382 3.11 22.66 23.54
C SER A 382 3.28 21.55 24.61
N ARG A 383 4.14 20.55 24.37
CA ARG A 383 4.24 19.31 25.19
C ARG A 383 4.95 19.46 26.55
N ARG A 384 4.52 18.68 27.55
CA ARG A 384 5.07 18.68 28.93
C ARG A 384 6.31 17.76 29.05
N ASN A 385 7.43 18.22 29.61
CA ASN A 385 8.67 17.44 29.70
C ASN A 385 8.75 16.58 30.98
N LEU A 386 8.90 15.25 30.82
CA LEU A 386 8.91 14.29 31.94
C LEU A 386 10.12 14.42 32.88
N LEU A 387 11.26 14.93 32.40
CA LEU A 387 12.43 15.18 33.27
C LEU A 387 12.28 16.42 34.15
N LYS A 388 11.36 17.33 33.81
CA LYS A 388 11.09 18.53 34.62
C LYS A 388 10.15 18.24 35.80
N LEU A 389 9.56 17.04 35.86
CA LEU A 389 8.75 16.59 37.00
C LEU A 389 9.66 16.22 38.18
N SER A 390 9.24 16.56 39.39
CA SER A 390 9.83 15.98 40.61
C SER A 390 9.61 14.47 40.68
N PRO A 391 10.42 13.70 41.42
CA PRO A 391 10.22 12.26 41.58
C PRO A 391 8.79 11.90 42.02
N THR A 392 8.23 12.64 42.97
CA THR A 392 6.86 12.46 43.45
C THR A 392 5.80 12.77 42.39
N GLU A 393 5.97 13.84 41.59
CA GLU A 393 5.06 14.13 40.47
C GLU A 393 5.12 13.06 39.38
N PHE A 394 6.31 12.49 39.14
CA PHE A 394 6.48 11.39 38.19
C PHE A 394 5.78 10.11 38.67
N GLU A 395 5.94 9.77 39.95
CA GLU A 395 5.23 8.64 40.56
C GLU A 395 3.70 8.82 40.51
N HIS A 396 3.20 10.03 40.79
CA HIS A 396 1.77 10.34 40.65
C HIS A 396 1.26 10.21 39.21
N LEU A 397 2.03 10.69 38.22
CA LEU A 397 1.69 10.53 36.81
C LEU A 397 1.59 9.05 36.40
N VAL A 398 2.51 8.22 36.89
CA VAL A 398 2.48 6.77 36.64
C VAL A 398 1.28 6.13 37.34
N LYS A 399 0.97 6.53 38.57
CA LYS A 399 -0.23 6.08 39.29
C LYS A 399 -1.50 6.40 38.51
N ASP A 400 -1.67 7.64 38.06
CA ASP A 400 -2.84 8.08 37.31
C ASP A 400 -2.97 7.32 35.98
N LEU A 401 -1.83 7.08 35.32
CA LEU A 401 -1.76 6.26 34.12
C LEU A 401 -2.26 4.84 34.37
N PHE A 402 -1.75 4.14 35.39
CA PHE A 402 -2.17 2.76 35.67
C PHE A 402 -3.61 2.66 36.20
N ALA A 403 -4.10 3.68 36.91
CA ALA A 403 -5.51 3.78 37.26
C ALA A 403 -6.39 3.92 36.00
N ALA A 404 -6.01 4.76 35.05
CA ALA A 404 -6.68 4.89 33.75
C ALA A 404 -6.60 3.61 32.90
N MET A 405 -5.58 2.79 33.10
CA MET A 405 -5.43 1.47 32.47
C MET A 405 -6.24 0.36 33.16
N GLY A 406 -6.97 0.66 34.25
CA GLY A 406 -7.85 -0.28 34.94
C GLY A 406 -7.22 -1.02 36.13
N ALA A 407 -6.22 -0.44 36.80
CA ALA A 407 -5.76 -0.92 38.10
C ALA A 407 -6.82 -0.61 39.18
N GLU A 408 -7.31 -1.63 39.90
CA GLU A 408 -8.45 -1.50 40.83
C GLU A 408 -8.03 -0.99 42.23
N ALA A 409 -6.80 -1.27 42.65
CA ALA A 409 -6.25 -0.78 43.91
C ALA A 409 -4.77 -0.43 43.78
N TRP A 410 -4.40 0.74 44.29
CA TRP A 410 -3.02 1.22 44.38
C TRP A 410 -2.66 1.38 45.85
N ARG A 411 -1.91 0.43 46.41
CA ARG A 411 -1.41 0.52 47.79
C ARG A 411 0.04 0.96 47.77
N THR A 412 0.32 2.06 48.45
CA THR A 412 1.66 2.60 48.64
C THR A 412 2.33 1.89 49.80
N VAL A 413 3.48 1.27 49.56
CA VAL A 413 4.35 0.69 50.59
C VAL A 413 5.47 1.68 50.88
N PRO A 414 5.71 2.07 52.14
CA PRO A 414 6.84 2.92 52.49
C PRO A 414 8.17 2.24 52.14
N SER A 415 9.01 2.89 51.33
CA SER A 415 10.36 2.41 50.98
C SER A 415 11.43 3.01 51.89
N LYS A 416 12.53 2.29 52.12
CA LYS A 416 13.65 2.74 52.97
C LYS A 416 14.39 3.97 52.42
N ASP A 417 14.26 4.25 51.13
CA ASP A 417 14.96 5.35 50.44
C ASP A 417 14.11 6.65 50.35
N GLY A 418 13.01 6.75 51.11
CA GLY A 418 12.12 7.91 51.10
C GLY A 418 11.23 8.03 49.86
N GLY A 419 11.21 7.01 49.00
CA GLY A 419 10.27 6.87 47.88
C GLY A 419 9.03 6.05 48.25
N VAL A 420 8.00 6.12 47.40
CA VAL A 420 6.75 5.39 47.57
C VAL A 420 6.67 4.29 46.52
N ASP A 421 7.03 3.05 46.87
CA ASP A 421 6.84 1.90 45.97
C ASP A 421 5.37 1.48 45.98
N ALA A 422 4.81 1.06 44.84
CA ALA A 422 3.38 0.80 44.72
C ALA A 422 3.05 -0.64 44.34
N VAL A 423 2.09 -1.22 45.04
CA VAL A 423 1.49 -2.50 44.72
C VAL A 423 0.15 -2.25 44.04
N ALA A 424 0.02 -2.70 42.79
CA ALA A 424 -1.21 -2.66 42.02
C ALA A 424 -1.83 -4.06 41.89
N THR A 425 -3.12 -4.20 42.20
CA THR A 425 -3.83 -5.47 42.02
C THR A 425 -4.88 -5.33 40.93
N SER A 426 -4.93 -6.27 39.98
CA SER A 426 -5.94 -6.31 38.92
C SER A 426 -6.41 -7.73 38.65
N LYS A 427 -7.72 -7.93 38.46
CA LYS A 427 -8.36 -9.23 38.21
C LYS A 427 -8.52 -9.59 36.72
N ASN A 428 -8.03 -8.74 35.80
CA ASN A 428 -8.12 -9.00 34.36
C ASN A 428 -6.98 -9.91 33.85
N LEU A 429 -7.24 -10.63 32.76
CA LEU A 429 -6.35 -11.64 32.14
C LEU A 429 -4.92 -11.14 31.78
N PHE A 430 -4.65 -9.83 31.85
CA PHE A 430 -3.32 -9.25 31.62
C PHE A 430 -2.40 -9.24 32.85
N PHE A 431 -2.94 -9.25 34.08
CA PHE A 431 -2.14 -9.09 35.31
C PHE A 431 -2.10 -10.32 36.22
N GLY A 432 -3.02 -11.28 36.04
CA GLY A 432 -2.91 -12.62 36.65
C GLY A 432 -2.52 -12.66 38.14
N GLY A 433 -2.93 -11.69 38.97
CA GLY A 433 -2.55 -11.61 40.38
C GLY A 433 -2.05 -10.23 40.84
N VAL A 434 -1.20 -10.23 41.87
CA VAL A 434 -0.58 -9.03 42.46
C VAL A 434 0.56 -8.56 41.55
N CYS A 435 0.48 -7.32 41.05
CA CYS A 435 1.47 -6.70 40.18
C CYS A 435 2.21 -5.60 40.94
N LEU A 436 3.53 -5.70 41.02
CA LEU A 436 4.35 -4.67 41.66
C LEU A 436 4.78 -3.64 40.63
N ILE A 437 4.50 -2.36 40.85
CA ILE A 437 4.86 -1.28 39.93
C ILE A 437 5.87 -0.37 40.63
N GLN A 438 7.08 -0.32 40.07
CA GLN A 438 8.12 0.57 40.53
C GLN A 438 8.36 1.65 39.48
N ALA A 439 8.18 2.91 39.87
CA ALA A 439 8.45 4.06 39.02
C ALA A 439 9.68 4.78 39.53
N LYS A 440 10.76 4.80 38.74
CA LYS A 440 11.99 5.54 39.09
C LYS A 440 12.38 6.51 37.99
N ARG A 441 12.42 7.79 38.36
CA ARG A 441 12.91 8.86 37.49
C ARG A 441 14.44 8.75 37.39
N TRP A 442 14.92 8.20 36.28
CA TRP A 442 16.34 8.11 35.96
C TRP A 442 16.71 9.02 34.80
N THR A 443 17.95 9.51 34.83
CA THR A 443 18.57 10.29 33.76
C THR A 443 19.64 9.50 33.01
N LYS A 444 20.20 8.45 33.63
CA LYS A 444 21.21 7.55 33.07
C LYS A 444 20.60 6.20 32.71
N LEU A 445 21.28 5.47 31.81
CA LEU A 445 20.94 4.11 31.44
C LEU A 445 20.73 3.23 32.68
N VAL A 446 19.61 2.52 32.70
CA VAL A 446 19.22 1.62 33.79
C VAL A 446 19.90 0.28 33.59
N GLY A 447 20.81 -0.05 34.50
CA GLY A 447 21.56 -1.30 34.50
C GLY A 447 20.76 -2.50 35.03
N LEU A 448 21.41 -3.65 35.03
CA LEU A 448 20.82 -4.91 35.45
C LEU A 448 20.46 -4.92 36.95
N ASP A 449 21.24 -4.24 37.79
CA ASP A 449 21.05 -4.16 39.24
C ASP A 449 19.65 -3.68 39.63
N ALA A 450 19.09 -2.73 38.88
CA ALA A 450 17.76 -2.19 39.10
C ALA A 450 16.65 -3.23 38.84
N VAL A 451 16.81 -4.05 37.79
CA VAL A 451 15.85 -5.10 37.45
C VAL A 451 15.99 -6.28 38.42
N HIS A 452 17.21 -6.60 38.87
CA HIS A 452 17.44 -7.57 39.94
C HIS A 452 16.82 -7.14 41.26
N ALA A 453 16.98 -5.87 41.66
CA ALA A 453 16.36 -5.36 42.88
C ALA A 453 14.84 -5.55 42.85
N LEU A 454 14.19 -5.32 41.70
CA LEU A 454 12.75 -5.53 41.54
C LEU A 454 12.35 -7.00 41.77
N THR A 455 13.14 -7.98 41.34
CA THR A 455 12.84 -9.41 41.60
C THR A 455 12.83 -9.76 43.09
N GLY A 456 13.70 -9.13 43.88
CA GLY A 456 13.70 -9.27 45.34
C GLY A 456 12.40 -8.75 45.95
N VAL A 457 12.01 -7.54 45.58
CA VAL A 457 10.76 -6.92 46.07
C VAL A 457 9.51 -7.67 45.61
N MET A 458 9.51 -8.22 44.39
CA MET A 458 8.43 -9.08 43.91
C MET A 458 8.28 -10.34 44.76
N THR A 459 9.40 -10.94 45.19
CA THR A 459 9.42 -12.13 46.04
C THR A 459 8.88 -11.81 47.44
N ASP A 460 9.35 -10.70 48.04
CA ASP A 460 8.93 -10.25 49.37
C ASP A 460 7.42 -9.93 49.45
N HIS A 461 6.82 -9.48 48.35
CA HIS A 461 5.41 -9.12 48.26
C HIS A 461 4.52 -10.18 47.59
N ASN A 462 5.04 -11.38 47.30
CA ASN A 462 4.33 -12.44 46.58
C ASN A 462 3.70 -11.96 45.24
N ALA A 463 4.36 -11.02 44.56
CA ALA A 463 3.89 -10.49 43.28
C ALA A 463 4.10 -11.50 42.15
N THR A 464 3.09 -11.69 41.30
CA THR A 464 3.15 -12.63 40.17
C THR A 464 3.83 -12.02 38.95
N THR A 465 3.81 -10.70 38.84
CA THR A 465 4.40 -9.89 37.77
C THR A 465 4.96 -8.59 38.33
N GLY A 466 5.95 -8.02 37.64
CA GLY A 466 6.54 -6.73 38.00
C GLY A 466 6.56 -5.77 36.83
N VAL A 467 6.40 -4.48 37.09
CA VAL A 467 6.58 -3.42 36.09
C VAL A 467 7.59 -2.41 36.60
N LEU A 468 8.63 -2.15 35.81
CA LEU A 468 9.61 -1.09 36.08
C LEU A 468 9.43 0.04 35.08
N VAL A 469 9.05 1.21 35.58
CA VAL A 469 8.80 2.42 34.78
C VAL A 469 9.93 3.42 34.99
N THR A 470 10.46 3.97 33.90
CA THR A 470 11.52 4.98 33.97
C THR A 470 11.37 6.09 32.94
N THR A 471 11.92 7.27 33.24
CA THR A 471 12.15 8.36 32.27
C THR A 471 13.39 8.15 31.39
N SER A 472 14.17 7.09 31.64
CA SER A 472 15.39 6.76 30.89
C SER A 472 15.22 5.50 30.02
N TRP A 473 16.34 4.86 29.71
CA TRP A 473 16.46 3.69 28.85
C TRP A 473 17.01 2.51 29.65
N PHE A 474 16.61 1.29 29.29
CA PHE A 474 17.15 0.07 29.88
C PHE A 474 18.32 -0.48 29.07
N SER A 475 19.25 -1.15 29.74
CA SER A 475 20.33 -1.87 29.05
C SER A 475 19.81 -3.16 28.40
N ARG A 476 20.50 -3.65 27.36
CA ARG A 476 20.14 -4.92 26.69
C ARG A 476 20.12 -6.10 27.67
N THR A 477 21.04 -6.11 28.64
CA THR A 477 21.08 -7.15 29.68
C THR A 477 19.88 -7.05 30.61
N SER A 478 19.44 -5.83 30.95
CA SER A 478 18.20 -5.58 31.72
C SER A 478 16.95 -6.10 30.99
N GLU A 479 16.82 -5.85 29.69
CA GLU A 479 15.69 -6.31 28.88
C GLU A 479 15.64 -7.84 28.73
N GLN A 480 16.77 -8.46 28.40
CA GLN A 480 16.89 -9.92 28.32
C GLN A 480 16.58 -10.60 29.66
N PHE A 481 17.01 -9.99 30.76
CA PHE A 481 16.72 -10.49 32.09
C PHE A 481 15.24 -10.35 32.45
N ALA A 482 14.62 -9.21 32.14
CA ALA A 482 13.21 -8.96 32.41
C ALA A 482 12.28 -9.95 31.68
N GLN A 483 12.57 -10.26 30.41
CA GLN A 483 11.84 -11.25 29.61
C GLN A 483 11.76 -12.63 30.28
N ARG A 484 12.83 -13.03 30.99
CA ARG A 484 12.91 -14.34 31.66
C ARG A 484 12.23 -14.38 33.03
N ASN A 485 11.95 -13.21 33.62
CA ASN A 485 11.53 -13.09 35.03
C ASN A 485 10.15 -12.43 35.20
N ARG A 486 9.31 -12.43 34.16
CA ARG A 486 7.94 -11.85 34.19
C ARG A 486 7.93 -10.39 34.63
N ILE A 487 8.95 -9.64 34.21
CA ILE A 487 9.06 -8.20 34.43
C ILE A 487 8.81 -7.48 33.11
N THR A 488 7.89 -6.52 33.14
CA THR A 488 7.64 -5.58 32.05
C THR A 488 8.46 -4.32 32.30
N LEU A 489 9.24 -3.91 31.32
CA LEU A 489 10.00 -2.66 31.37
C LEU A 489 9.25 -1.60 30.57
N ILE A 490 9.11 -0.39 31.12
CA ILE A 490 8.49 0.76 30.46
C ILE A 490 9.50 1.91 30.48
N ASN A 491 10.12 2.16 29.33
CA ASN A 491 11.09 3.24 29.17
C ASN A 491 10.41 4.60 28.90
N GLY A 492 11.20 5.67 28.79
CA GLY A 492 10.67 7.01 28.59
C GLY A 492 9.85 7.18 27.31
N ALA A 493 10.21 6.51 26.22
CA ALA A 493 9.50 6.58 24.95
C ALA A 493 8.14 5.83 25.04
N GLU A 494 8.12 4.68 25.69
CA GLU A 494 6.91 3.90 25.94
C GLU A 494 5.96 4.62 26.90
N LEU A 495 6.51 5.24 27.95
CA LEU A 495 5.72 6.00 28.91
C LEU A 495 5.04 7.21 28.28
N LYS A 496 5.73 7.95 27.40
CA LYS A 496 5.13 9.04 26.60
C LYS A 496 3.88 8.54 25.86
N HIS A 497 4.00 7.37 25.24
CA HIS A 497 2.92 6.80 24.46
C HIS A 497 1.72 6.43 25.35
N LEU A 498 1.97 5.76 26.47
CA LEU A 498 0.92 5.37 27.41
C LEU A 498 0.18 6.58 27.99
N ILE A 499 0.90 7.66 28.33
CA ILE A 499 0.29 8.92 28.78
C ILE A 499 -0.62 9.51 27.71
N LYS A 500 -0.18 9.55 26.44
CA LYS A 500 -1.00 10.05 25.34
C LYS A 500 -2.26 9.22 25.14
N GLN A 501 -2.16 7.90 25.25
CA GLN A 501 -3.26 6.98 25.04
C GLN A 501 -4.31 7.02 26.16
N TYR A 502 -3.89 7.02 27.42
CA TYR A 502 -4.79 6.86 28.56
C TYR A 502 -5.11 8.17 29.30
N LEU A 503 -4.22 9.18 29.21
CA LEU A 503 -4.40 10.48 29.84
C LEU A 503 -4.67 11.62 28.84
N GLY A 504 -4.51 11.36 27.54
CA GLY A 504 -4.99 12.25 26.47
C GLY A 504 -4.10 13.46 26.12
N PHE A 505 -2.87 13.54 26.65
CA PHE A 505 -1.93 14.63 26.35
C PHE A 505 -0.52 14.11 26.00
N ASP A 506 0.23 14.90 25.22
CA ASP A 506 1.56 14.52 24.74
C ASP A 506 2.69 15.08 25.62
N VAL A 507 3.77 14.32 25.78
CA VAL A 507 4.88 14.61 26.71
C VAL A 507 6.24 14.43 26.03
N ILE A 508 7.27 15.13 26.51
CA ILE A 508 8.63 15.03 26.02
C ILE A 508 9.42 14.09 26.94
N PRO A 509 9.89 12.92 26.47
CA PRO A 509 10.77 12.03 27.22
C PRO A 509 12.15 12.69 27.24
N GLY A 510 12.62 13.11 28.41
CA GLY A 510 13.72 14.06 28.47
C GLY A 510 15.13 13.46 28.29
N THR A 511 15.31 12.15 28.17
CA THR A 511 16.63 11.54 27.95
C THR A 511 16.84 11.17 26.48
N ARG A 512 17.93 11.66 25.89
CA ARG A 512 18.37 11.23 24.55
C ARG A 512 18.80 9.75 24.63
N PRO A 513 18.52 8.94 23.59
CA PRO A 513 18.97 7.56 23.54
C PRO A 513 20.50 7.50 23.74
N PRO A 514 21.02 6.55 24.53
CA PRO A 514 22.45 6.43 24.77
C PRO A 514 23.19 6.14 23.45
N THR A 515 24.13 7.01 23.09
CA THR A 515 25.02 6.83 21.93
C THR A 515 26.00 5.70 22.23
N ARG A 516 26.02 4.63 21.42
CA ARG A 516 27.00 3.54 21.64
C ARG A 516 28.37 3.91 21.08
N ILE A 517 29.38 3.74 21.92
CA ILE A 517 30.80 3.70 21.54
C ILE A 517 31.00 2.49 20.62
N ARG A 518 31.65 2.72 19.47
CA ARG A 518 31.93 1.70 18.46
C ARG A 518 32.76 0.56 19.05
N ALA A 519 32.31 -0.68 18.80
CA ALA A 519 33.15 -1.86 19.00
C ALA A 519 34.20 -1.93 17.87
N SER A 520 35.20 -1.06 17.91
CA SER A 520 36.39 -1.14 17.04
C SER A 520 37.69 -0.69 17.70
N ASP A 521 37.67 -0.25 18.97
CA ASP A 521 38.89 0.13 19.71
C ASP A 521 39.39 -1.01 20.62
N ASN A 522 39.41 -2.23 20.09
CA ASN A 522 40.15 -3.32 20.73
C ASN A 522 41.23 -3.81 19.78
N ASN A 523 42.16 -2.90 19.44
CA ASN A 523 43.39 -3.28 18.77
C ASN A 523 44.41 -3.69 19.83
N GLN A 524 44.86 -4.93 19.70
CA GLN A 524 45.87 -5.60 20.49
C GLN A 524 47.12 -4.71 20.67
N THR A 525 47.41 -4.30 21.90
CA THR A 525 48.78 -3.93 22.31
C THR A 525 49.37 -5.07 23.13
N GLY A 526 49.56 -6.22 22.48
CA GLY A 526 50.51 -7.24 22.93
C GLY A 526 51.87 -6.93 22.33
N ARG A 527 52.68 -6.07 22.99
CA ARG A 527 54.12 -5.97 22.72
C ARG A 527 54.85 -6.83 23.75
N PRO A 528 55.69 -7.80 23.34
CA PRO A 528 56.66 -8.39 24.25
C PRO A 528 57.75 -7.35 24.53
N GLY A 529 58.11 -7.16 25.80
CA GLY A 529 59.20 -6.29 26.22
C GLY A 529 60.56 -6.79 25.74
N PRO A 530 61.57 -5.91 25.56
CA PRO A 530 62.91 -6.35 25.24
C PRO A 530 63.58 -6.90 26.50
N ALA A 531 64.32 -7.99 26.32
CA ALA A 531 65.28 -8.47 27.31
C ALA A 531 66.35 -7.40 27.58
N GLY A 532 66.61 -7.18 28.87
CA GLY A 532 67.63 -6.27 29.41
C GLY A 532 67.64 -6.37 30.92
#